data_AF-A0A957HQD1-F1
#
_entry.id   AF-A0A957HQD1-F1
#
_cell.length_a   1.000
_cell.length_b   1.000
_cell.length_c   1.000
_cell.angle_alpha   90.00
_cell.angle_beta   90.00
_cell.angle_gamma   90.00
#
_symmetry.space_group_name_H-M   'P 1'
#
loop_
_entity.id
_entity.type
_entity.pdbx_description
1 polymer ?
#
loop_
_entity_poly.entity_id
_entity_poly.type
_entity_poly.pdbx_seq_one_letter_code
_entity_poly.pdbx_strand_id
1 'polypeptide(L)' 'MSDLVNITIDGTELSVPKGTLVVDAAKRIGVDIPVFCYHPKMEPVGMCRV' A
#
# COMPACT_ATOMS: atom_id res chain seq x y z
N MET A 1 -19.72 -5.20 0.40
CA MET A 1 -19.66 -3.78 0.81
C MET A 1 -18.20 -3.44 0.98
N SER A 2 -17.65 -2.54 0.15
CA SER A 2 -16.26 -2.10 0.25
C SER A 2 -16.14 -1.12 1.41
N ASP A 3 -15.70 -1.61 2.56
CA ASP A 3 -15.36 -0.80 3.73
C ASP A 3 -14.11 0.02 3.38
N LEU A 4 -14.27 1.32 3.11
CA LEU A 4 -13.18 2.22 2.77
C LEU A 4 -12.60 2.84 4.05
N VAL A 5 -11.27 2.88 4.15
CA VAL A 5 -10.53 3.46 5.26
C VAL A 5 -9.80 4.70 4.76
N ASN A 6 -9.92 5.80 5.50
CA ASN A 6 -9.21 7.03 5.22
C ASN A 6 -7.83 6.99 5.85
N ILE A 7 -6.81 7.26 5.04
CA ILE A 7 -5.41 7.32 5.46
C ILE A 7 -4.74 8.56 4.85
N THR A 8 -3.63 8.98 5.45
CA THR A 8 -2.81 10.09 4.95
C THR A 8 -1.41 9.56 4.67
N ILE A 9 -0.91 9.75 3.44
CA ILE A 9 0.45 9.37 3.01
C ILE A 9 1.14 10.64 2.52
N ASP A 10 2.26 11.01 3.12
CA ASP A 10 3.04 12.21 2.78
C ASP A 10 2.20 13.50 2.70
N GLY A 11 1.23 13.65 3.62
CA GLY A 11 0.32 14.80 3.65
C GLY A 11 -0.85 14.74 2.64
N THR A 12 -0.91 13.70 1.82
CA THR A 12 -2.03 13.46 0.89
C THR A 12 -3.06 12.54 1.52
N GLU A 13 -4.30 12.99 1.63
CA GLU A 13 -5.43 12.19 2.12
C GLU A 13 -5.98 11.28 1.00
N LEU A 14 -6.18 9.99 1.30
CA LEU A 14 -6.84 9.06 0.38
C LEU A 14 -7.70 8.02 1.12
N SER A 15 -8.71 7.52 0.40
CA SER A 15 -9.58 6.43 0.86
C SER A 15 -9.25 5.15 0.11
N VAL A 16 -8.89 4.07 0.83
CA VAL A 16 -8.58 2.76 0.25
C VAL A 16 -9.44 1.66 0.86
N PRO A 17 -9.75 0.57 0.13
CA PRO A 17 -10.43 -0.57 0.71
C PRO A 17 -9.66 -1.13 1.92
N LYS A 18 -10.38 -1.48 2.97
CA LYS A 18 -9.81 -2.14 4.15
C LYS A 18 -9.08 -3.41 3.73
N GLY A 19 -7.85 -3.57 4.21
CA GLY A 19 -6.96 -4.68 3.83
C GLY A 19 -6.04 -4.39 2.64
N THR A 20 -6.12 -3.21 2.03
CA THR A 20 -5.14 -2.77 1.03
C THR A 20 -3.77 -2.60 1.68
N LEU A 21 -2.72 -3.09 1.03
CA LEU A 21 -1.34 -2.92 1.49
C LEU A 21 -0.90 -1.46 1.34
N VAL A 22 -0.10 -0.96 2.27
CA VAL A 22 0.41 0.42 2.24
C VAL A 22 1.21 0.70 0.96
N VAL A 23 1.97 -0.29 0.47
CA VAL A 23 2.74 -0.18 -0.78
C VAL A 23 1.86 0.03 -2.01
N ASP A 24 0.67 -0.57 -2.04
CA ASP A 24 -0.28 -0.38 -3.14
C ASP A 24 -1.04 0.94 -2.99
N ALA A 25 -1.33 1.36 -1.76
CA ALA A 25 -1.95 2.64 -1.48
C ALA A 25 -1.03 3.82 -1.88
N ALA A 26 0.25 3.75 -1.54
CA ALA A 26 1.27 4.74 -1.90
C ALA A 26 1.43 4.86 -3.43
N LYS A 27 1.42 3.74 -4.15
CA LYS A 27 1.50 3.74 -5.62
C LYS A 27 0.37 4.50 -6.30
N ARG A 28 -0.83 4.57 -5.70
CA ARG A 28 -1.96 5.32 -6.26
C ARG A 28 -1.72 6.82 -6.32
N ILE A 29 -0.89 7.35 -5.42
CA ILE A 29 -0.52 8.76 -5.37
C ILE A 29 0.86 9.02 -5.99
N GLY A 30 1.44 8.04 -6.69
CA GLY A 30 2.75 8.16 -7.35
C GLY A 30 3.96 8.04 -6.41
N VAL A 31 3.75 7.63 -5.16
CA VAL A 31 4.83 7.35 -4.21
C VAL A 31 5.27 5.90 -4.38
N ASP A 32 6.48 5.70 -4.90
CA ASP A 32 7.06 4.37 -5.09
C ASP A 32 7.88 3.97 -3.85
N ILE A 33 7.38 2.98 -3.11
CA ILE A 33 8.08 2.43 -1.94
C ILE A 33 8.99 1.29 -2.44
N PRO A 34 10.31 1.37 -2.20
CA PRO A 34 11.24 0.35 -2.68
C PRO A 34 10.96 -0.97 -1.98
N VAL A 35 10.55 -1.98 -2.75
CA VAL A 35 10.23 -3.30 -2.22
C VAL A 35 10.79 -4.40 -3.11
N PHE A 36 11.61 -5.27 -2.52
CA PHE A 36 12.20 -6.43 -3.21
C PHE A 36 11.37 -7.70 -2.99
N CYS A 37 10.88 -7.89 -1.77
CA CYS A 37 10.17 -9.10 -1.33
C CYS A 37 8.65 -9.05 -1.61
N TYR A 38 8.19 -8.08 -2.40
CA TYR A 38 6.76 -7.88 -2.69
C TYR A 38 6.51 -8.00 -4.17
N HIS A 39 5.50 -8.79 -4.53
CA HIS A 39 5.00 -8.88 -5.89
C HIS A 39 3.47 -8.99 -5.86
N PRO A 40 2.71 -8.25 -6.70
CA PRO A 40 1.24 -8.19 -6.64
C PRO A 40 0.51 -9.53 -6.83
N LYS A 41 1.20 -10.53 -7.39
CA LYS A 41 0.68 -11.88 -7.62
C LYS A 41 1.10 -12.90 -6.56
N MET A 42 1.77 -12.47 -5.48
CA MET A 42 2.30 -13.33 -4.43
C MET A 42 1.89 -12.79 -3.06
N GLU A 43 1.86 -13.67 -2.05
CA GLU A 43 1.61 -13.23 -0.68
C GLU A 43 2.79 -12.39 -0.16
N PRO A 44 2.53 -11.32 0.61
CA PRO A 44 3.59 -10.50 1.19
C PRO A 44 4.37 -11.26 2.25
N VAL A 45 5.69 -11.40 2.08
CA VAL A 45 6.55 -12.12 3.02
C VAL A 45 7.34 -11.23 3.98
N GLY A 46 7.47 -9.93 3.68
CA GLY A 46 8.09 -8.94 4.58
C GLY A 46 9.55 -9.21 4.98
N MET A 47 10.30 -10.02 4.23
CA MET A 47 11.69 -10.37 4.60
C MET A 47 12.71 -9.26 4.34
N CYS A 48 12.43 -8.38 3.37
CA CYS A 48 13.42 -7.43 2.88
C CYS A 48 13.59 -6.24 3.83
N ARG A 49 12.54 -5.82 4.54
CA ARG A 49 12.57 -4.70 5.52
C ARG A 49 13.16 -3.38 4.96
N VAL A 50 13.14 -3.25 3.63
CA VAL A 50 13.50 -2.06 2.87
C VAL A 50 12.22 -1.36 2.45
#